data_AF-A0A7X9AJC8-F1
#
_entry.id   AF-A0A7X9AJC8-F1
#
_cell.length_a   1.000
_cell.length_b   1.000
_cell.length_c   1.000
_cell.angle_alpha   90.00
_cell.angle_beta   90.00
_cell.angle_gamma   90.00
#
_symmetry.space_group_name_H-M   'P 1'
#
loop_
_entity.id
_entity.type
_entity.pdbx_description
1 polymer ?
#
loop_
_entity_poly.entity_id
_entity_poly.type
_entity_poly.pdbx_seq_one_letter_code
_entity_poly.pdbx_strand_id
1 'polypeptide(L)'
;MITAIISKAFVYNGEVWLIGWLVCALLYFAILISFRRNRTKNGIKNLVFCFLTVEFLVDLVWSLIYYDRSGYVNRGIAALYWLLLWPAALAAGGILAARLNKPVD
;
A
#
# COMPACT_ATOMS: atom_id res chain seq x y z
N MET A 1 -6.72 -2.13 -2.02
CA MET A 1 -6.48 -3.59 -2.00
C MET A 1 -7.78 -4.37 -2.18
N ILE A 2 -8.61 -4.01 -3.16
CA ILE A 2 -9.76 -4.81 -3.55
C ILE A 2 -9.25 -6.12 -4.17
N THR A 3 -8.15 -6.05 -4.93
CA THR A 3 -7.55 -7.21 -5.59
C THR A 3 -7.06 -8.27 -4.58
N ALA A 4 -6.48 -7.86 -3.44
CA ALA A 4 -6.07 -8.80 -2.40
C ALA A 4 -7.27 -9.46 -1.69
N ILE A 5 -8.33 -8.69 -1.42
CA ILE A 5 -9.55 -9.22 -0.80
C ILE A 5 -10.19 -10.28 -1.70
N ILE A 6 -10.30 -10.01 -3.00
CA ILE A 6 -10.90 -10.96 -3.94
C ILE A 6 -9.99 -12.20 -4.11
N SER A 7 -8.66 -12.01 -4.11
CA SER A 7 -7.72 -13.13 -4.24
C SER A 7 -7.84 -14.19 -3.12
N LYS A 8 -8.40 -13.86 -1.95
CA LYS A 8 -8.67 -14.82 -0.87
C LYS A 8 -9.55 -15.98 -1.32
N ALA A 9 -10.49 -15.74 -2.24
CA ALA A 9 -11.38 -16.79 -2.75
C ALA A 9 -10.67 -17.75 -3.72
N PHE A 10 -9.49 -17.38 -4.23
CA PHE A 10 -8.80 -18.08 -5.30
C PHE A 10 -7.42 -18.63 -4.90
N VAL A 11 -6.87 -18.23 -3.73
CA VAL A 11 -5.50 -18.59 -3.31
C VAL A 11 -5.48 -19.10 -1.87
N TYR A 12 -4.87 -20.28 -1.68
CA TYR A 12 -4.63 -20.89 -0.37
C TYR A 12 -3.68 -19.97 0.45
N ASN A 13 -4.02 -19.69 1.72
CA ASN A 13 -3.32 -18.71 2.58
C ASN A 13 -3.38 -17.24 2.10
N GLY A 14 -4.40 -16.83 1.35
CA GLY A 14 -4.65 -15.41 1.01
C GLY A 14 -4.77 -14.47 2.22
N GLU A 15 -4.95 -15.02 3.43
CA GLU A 15 -4.94 -14.27 4.69
C GLU A 15 -3.57 -13.67 5.03
N VAL A 16 -2.48 -14.38 4.71
CA VAL A 16 -1.10 -13.91 4.95
C VAL A 16 -0.83 -12.62 4.18
N TRP A 17 -1.42 -12.48 2.98
CA TRP A 17 -1.34 -11.27 2.17
C TRP A 17 -2.01 -10.07 2.84
N LEU A 18 -3.20 -10.26 3.40
CA LEU A 18 -3.90 -9.20 4.13
C LEU A 18 -3.18 -8.79 5.41
N ILE A 19 -2.59 -9.76 6.11
CA ILE A 19 -1.75 -9.49 7.29
C ILE A 19 -0.52 -8.68 6.87
N GLY A 20 0.17 -9.08 5.80
CA GLY A 20 1.32 -8.34 5.27
C GLY A 20 0.97 -6.90 4.88
N TRP A 21 -0.17 -6.71 4.21
CA TRP A 21 -0.71 -5.38 3.90
C TRP A 21 -0.98 -4.55 5.16
N LEU A 22 -1.68 -5.10 6.15
CA LEU A 22 -1.96 -4.42 7.42
C LEU A 22 -0.68 -4.01 8.15
N VAL A 23 0.31 -4.90 8.20
CA VAL A 23 1.61 -4.61 8.82
C VAL A 23 2.31 -3.47 8.10
N CYS A 24 2.33 -3.46 6.76
CA CYS A 24 2.93 -2.38 5.98
C CYS A 24 2.23 -1.03 6.20
N ALA A 25 0.89 -1.03 6.22
CA ALA A 25 0.10 0.17 6.49
C ALA A 25 0.37 0.71 7.91
N LEU A 26 0.38 -0.17 8.92
CA LEU A 26 0.71 0.20 10.30
C LEU A 26 2.11 0.78 10.42
N LEU A 27 3.11 0.14 9.81
CA LEU A 27 4.50 0.64 9.80
C LEU A 27 4.60 2.00 9.13
N TYR A 28 3.95 2.19 7.99
CA TYR A 28 3.92 3.48 7.29
C TYR A 28 3.42 4.61 8.20
N PHE A 29 2.26 4.42 8.84
CA PHE A 29 1.71 5.44 9.74
C PHE A 29 2.54 5.60 11.02
N ALA A 30 3.00 4.51 11.64
CA ALA A 30 3.79 4.55 12.86
C ALA A 30 5.11 5.32 12.66
N ILE A 31 5.83 5.02 11.57
CA ILE A 31 7.07 5.72 11.22
C ILE A 31 6.78 7.19 10.94
N LEU A 32 5.78 7.49 10.10
CA LEU A 32 5.56 8.87 9.66
C LEU A 32 4.94 9.77 10.73
N ILE A 33 4.06 9.25 11.58
CA ILE A 33 3.51 10.00 12.74
C ILE A 33 4.59 10.23 13.81
N SER A 34 5.64 9.40 13.87
CA SER A 34 6.76 9.64 14.80
C SER A 34 7.45 10.99 14.57
N PHE A 35 7.41 11.52 13.34
CA PHE A 35 7.93 12.86 13.05
C PHE A 35 6.94 13.97 13.43
N ARG A 36 7.36 14.91 14.30
CA ARG A 36 6.51 16.03 14.77
C ARG A 36 5.88 16.84 13.63
N ARG A 37 6.60 17.06 12.52
CA ARG A 37 6.10 17.77 11.32
C ARG A 37 4.79 17.18 10.75
N ASN A 38 4.57 15.88 10.93
CA ASN A 38 3.43 15.17 10.36
C ASN A 38 2.22 15.12 11.31
N ARG A 39 2.38 15.53 12.58
CA ARG A 39 1.31 15.47 13.61
C ARG A 39 0.33 16.63 13.55
N THR A 40 0.36 17.44 12.50
CA THR A 40 -0.60 18.52 12.28
C THR A 40 -1.83 17.99 11.52
N LYS A 41 -2.97 18.68 11.62
CA LYS A 41 -4.21 18.28 10.91
C LYS A 41 -3.99 18.17 9.39
N ASN A 42 -3.24 19.11 8.81
CA ASN A 42 -2.86 19.06 7.40
C ASN A 42 -1.82 17.98 7.11
N GLY A 43 -0.88 17.75 8.03
CA GLY A 43 0.12 16.70 7.90
C GLY A 43 -0.49 15.29 7.85
N ILE A 44 -1.44 15.02 8.74
CA ILE A 44 -2.19 13.76 8.76
C ILE A 44 -3.03 13.61 7.49
N LYS A 45 -3.70 14.67 7.03
CA LYS A 45 -4.45 14.63 5.75
C LYS A 45 -3.56 14.26 4.58
N ASN A 46 -2.39 14.88 4.47
CA ASN A 46 -1.43 14.59 3.39
C ASN A 46 -0.90 13.16 3.49
N LEU A 47 -0.63 12.65 4.70
CA LEU A 47 -0.22 11.27 4.92
C LEU A 47 -1.27 10.27 4.46
N VAL A 48 -2.53 10.48 4.84
CA VAL A 48 -3.66 9.64 4.43
C VAL A 48 -3.87 9.73 2.93
N PHE A 49 -3.79 10.93 2.34
CA PHE A 49 -3.93 11.12 0.90
C PHE A 49 -2.83 10.40 0.11
N CYS A 50 -1.57 10.50 0.54
CA CYS A 50 -0.45 9.80 -0.09
C CYS A 50 -0.60 8.28 0.08
N PHE A 51 -1.02 7.81 1.26
CA PHE A 51 -1.32 6.41 1.51
C PHE A 51 -2.39 5.88 0.55
N LEU A 52 -3.55 6.56 0.46
CA LEU A 52 -4.66 6.18 -0.42
C LEU A 52 -4.28 6.23 -1.91
N THR A 53 -3.47 7.21 -2.31
CA THR A 53 -2.97 7.31 -3.68
C THR A 53 -2.08 6.12 -4.03
N VAL A 54 -1.14 5.78 -3.15
CA VAL A 54 -0.27 4.61 -3.32
C VAL A 54 -1.10 3.33 -3.33
N GLU A 55 -2.03 3.19 -2.39
CA GLU A 55 -2.96 2.05 -2.28
C GLU A 55 -3.71 1.84 -3.60
N PHE A 56 -4.27 2.91 -4.17
CA PHE A 56 -5.01 2.86 -5.43
C PHE A 56 -4.12 2.46 -6.61
N LEU A 57 -2.94 3.07 -6.73
CA LEU A 57 -2.02 2.78 -7.84
C LEU A 57 -1.52 1.34 -7.80
N VAL A 58 -1.16 0.84 -6.61
CA VAL A 58 -0.69 -0.54 -6.47
C VAL A 58 -1.82 -1.53 -6.71
N ASP A 59 -3.04 -1.26 -6.22
CA ASP A 59 -4.23 -2.08 -6.49
C ASP A 59 -4.55 -2.12 -7.99
N LEU A 60 -4.42 -0.99 -8.70
CA LEU A 60 -4.60 -0.93 -10.15
C LEU A 60 -3.57 -1.79 -10.89
N VAL A 61 -2.28 -1.64 -10.56
CA VAL A 61 -1.20 -2.46 -11.16
C VAL A 61 -1.45 -3.94 -10.92
N TRP A 62 -1.86 -4.30 -9.70
CA TRP A 62 -2.18 -5.69 -9.37
C TRP A 62 -3.41 -6.20 -10.11
N SER A 63 -4.47 -5.39 -10.25
CA SER A 63 -5.64 -5.77 -11.04
C SER A 63 -5.25 -6.09 -12.48
N LEU A 64 -4.35 -5.31 -13.09
CA LEU A 64 -3.86 -5.54 -14.46
C LEU A 64 -2.99 -6.79 -14.57
N ILE A 65 -2.29 -7.18 -13.51
CA ILE A 65 -1.42 -8.35 -13.49
C ILE A 65 -2.23 -9.64 -13.25
N TYR A 66 -3.15 -9.61 -12.28
CA TYR A 66 -3.87 -10.80 -11.81
C TYR A 66 -5.26 -10.98 -12.40
N TYR A 67 -5.83 -9.99 -13.08
CA TYR A 67 -7.11 -10.11 -13.76
C TYR A 67 -6.92 -9.88 -15.25
N ASP A 68 -7.39 -10.84 -16.04
CA ASP A 68 -7.56 -10.69 -17.48
C ASP A 68 -9.06 -10.77 -17.83
N ARG A 69 -9.42 -10.61 -19.10
CA ARG A 69 -10.81 -10.68 -19.60
C ARG A 69 -11.54 -11.97 -19.19
N SER A 70 -10.82 -13.04 -18.90
CA SER A 70 -11.34 -14.35 -18.47
C SER A 70 -11.44 -14.53 -16.95
N GLY A 71 -11.01 -13.55 -16.14
CA GLY A 71 -11.06 -13.61 -14.68
C GLY A 71 -9.69 -13.65 -14.00
N TYR A 72 -9.65 -14.16 -12.77
CA TYR A 72 -8.43 -14.20 -11.95
C TYR A 72 -7.41 -15.20 -12.50
N VAL A 73 -6.18 -14.73 -12.74
CA VAL A 73 -5.04 -15.51 -13.21
C VAL A 73 -4.06 -15.70 -12.06
N ASN A 74 -3.96 -16.93 -11.55
CA ASN A 74 -2.98 -17.26 -10.51
C ASN A 74 -1.57 -17.36 -11.11
N ARG A 75 -0.68 -16.41 -10.76
CA ARG A 75 0.70 -16.36 -11.27
C ARG A 75 1.73 -17.09 -10.38
N GLY A 76 1.30 -17.83 -9.35
CA GLY A 76 2.20 -18.62 -8.50
C GLY A 76 3.29 -17.77 -7.82
N ILE A 77 4.53 -18.26 -7.75
CA ILE A 77 5.67 -17.56 -7.09
C ILE A 77 6.01 -16.21 -7.74
N ALA A 78 5.67 -16.00 -9.02
CA ALA A 78 5.85 -14.68 -9.64
C ALA A 78 5.07 -13.59 -8.88
N ALA A 79 4.01 -13.98 -8.17
CA ALA A 79 3.26 -13.09 -7.30
C ALA A 79 4.09 -12.51 -6.14
N LEU A 80 5.02 -13.29 -5.58
CA LEU A 80 5.86 -12.88 -4.46
C LEU A 80 6.79 -11.71 -4.81
N TYR A 81 7.27 -11.61 -6.05
CA TYR A 81 8.11 -10.48 -6.46
C TYR A 81 7.30 -9.17 -6.48
N TRP A 82 6.01 -9.24 -6.79
CA TRP A 82 5.11 -8.09 -6.74
C TRP A 82 4.70 -7.71 -5.30
N LEU A 83 4.96 -8.57 -4.31
CA LEU A 83 4.72 -8.31 -2.89
C LEU A 83 5.59 -7.14 -2.38
N LEU A 84 6.82 -7.02 -2.89
CA LEU A 84 7.73 -5.92 -2.54
C LEU A 84 7.37 -4.59 -3.19
N LEU A 85 6.51 -4.58 -4.21
CA LEU A 85 6.03 -3.35 -4.83
C LEU A 85 5.32 -2.47 -3.80
N TRP A 86 4.62 -3.09 -2.85
CA TRP A 86 3.80 -2.40 -1.88
C TRP A 86 4.62 -1.61 -0.84
N PRO A 87 5.56 -2.22 -0.07
CA PRO A 87 6.44 -1.48 0.81
C PRO A 87 7.24 -0.39 0.09
N ALA A 88 7.74 -0.67 -1.12
CA ALA A 88 8.51 0.30 -1.90
C ALA A 88 7.67 1.52 -2.30
N ALA A 89 6.44 1.30 -2.78
CA ALA A 89 5.53 2.38 -3.13
C ALA A 89 5.09 3.18 -1.89
N LEU A 90 4.84 2.53 -0.76
CA LEU A 90 4.55 3.22 0.51
C LEU A 90 5.74 4.06 0.99
N ALA A 91 6.98 3.57 0.85
CA ALA A 91 8.15 4.37 1.18
C ALA A 91 8.24 5.63 0.31
N ALA A 92 8.01 5.51 -1.00
CA ALA A 92 7.96 6.65 -1.91
C ALA A 92 6.85 7.64 -1.55
N GLY A 93 5.65 7.15 -1.25
CA GLY A 93 4.53 7.98 -0.78
C GLY A 93 4.83 8.68 0.55
N GLY A 94 5.57 8.03 1.44
CA GLY A 94 5.99 8.59 2.72
C GLY A 94 7.00 9.72 2.56
N ILE A 95 7.95 9.57 1.63
CA ILE A 95 8.89 10.63 1.25
C ILE A 95 8.13 11.82 0.66
N LEU A 96 7.14 11.56 -0.21
CA LEU A 96 6.32 12.62 -0.80
C LEU A 96 5.51 13.37 0.26
N ALA A 97 4.81 12.65 1.14
CA ALA A 97 4.07 13.26 2.24
C ALA A 97 4.97 14.08 3.17
N ALA A 98 6.17 13.59 3.46
CA ALA A 98 7.19 14.29 4.22
C ALA A 98 7.71 15.58 3.54
N ARG A 99 7.68 15.65 2.20
CA ARG A 99 8.02 16.87 1.43
C ARG A 99 6.86 17.87 1.39
N LEU A 100 5.63 17.37 1.31
CA LEU A 100 4.41 18.21 1.34
C LEU A 100 4.21 18.84 2.73
N ASN A 101 4.62 18.14 3.79
CA ASN A 101 4.56 18.63 5.15
C ASN A 101 5.82 19.44 5.45
N LYS A 102 5.72 20.77 5.32
CA LYS A 102 6.79 21.70 5.70
C LYS A 102 7.25 21.46 7.14
N PRO A 103 8.55 21.65 7.45
CA PRO A 103 9.01 21.64 8.83
C PRO A 103 8.21 22.66 9.64
N VAL A 104 7.88 22.30 10.88
CA VAL A 104 7.31 23.22 11.86
C VAL A 104 8.51 23.90 12.50
N ASP A 105 8.72 25.17 12.17
CA ASP A 105 9.73 26.05 12.78
C ASP A 105 9.44 26.29 14.27
#